data_AF-A0A2T2R2V6-F1
#
_entry.id   AF-A0A2T2R2V6-F1
#
_cell.length_a   1.000
_cell.length_b   1.000
_cell.length_c   1.000
_cell.angle_alpha   90.00
_cell.angle_beta   90.00
_cell.angle_gamma   90.00
#
_symmetry.space_group_name_H-M   'P 1'
#
loop_
_entity.id
_entity.type
_entity.pdbx_description
1 polymer ?
#
loop_
_entity_poly.entity_id
_entity_poly.type
_entity_poly.pdbx_seq_one_letter_code
_entity_poly.pdbx_strand_id
1 'polypeptide(L)'
;MWTFSTLGWPASAEALAGKPDAKPTESIAGTDLAEFHPTDVLECGKDIIFFWIARMILMSGFLLEDVPFADVYLHGMVKDEDGEKMSKSKGNVLDPADVIDDYGADALRFGLVVGTTPGNDSNISEEKIESFRRFANKIWNASKFVLMNTSEDYEHETPEHIPDEYRAYLDQNNEVADQVTEHIEKFQFNLAAEKLYEFFWHTFADEVIEATKDDLYSDDADPADTEAARYTLYEILSVNLTLLHPFMPHLTEVLWKELPTTDRMLCVSDWPSSDKS
;
A
#
# COMPACT_ATOMS: atom_id res chain seq x y z
N MET A 1 -17.66 -22.46 5.52
CA MET A 1 -18.39 -21.95 4.34
C MET A 1 -18.36 -20.46 4.48
N TRP A 2 -17.38 -19.78 3.89
CA TRP A 2 -17.23 -18.33 4.01
C TRP A 2 -17.25 -17.70 2.63
N THR A 3 -16.37 -18.16 1.74
CA THR A 3 -16.13 -17.66 0.37
C THR A 3 -17.35 -17.60 -0.56
N PHE A 4 -18.45 -18.28 -0.23
CA PHE A 4 -19.69 -18.21 -1.00
C PHE A 4 -20.92 -17.86 -0.15
N SER A 5 -20.88 -18.07 1.17
CA SER A 5 -22.00 -17.69 2.05
C SER A 5 -22.11 -16.18 2.21
N THR A 6 -20.98 -15.46 2.13
CA THR A 6 -20.95 -13.99 2.11
C THR A 6 -21.53 -13.41 0.83
N LEU A 7 -21.60 -14.21 -0.25
CA LEU A 7 -22.08 -13.82 -1.57
C LEU A 7 -23.56 -14.22 -1.80
N GLY A 8 -24.32 -14.46 -0.73
CA GLY A 8 -25.75 -14.76 -0.81
C GLY A 8 -26.12 -16.24 -0.96
N TRP A 9 -25.16 -17.16 -0.88
CA TRP A 9 -25.46 -18.58 -0.65
C TRP A 9 -25.98 -18.75 0.80
N PRO A 10 -27.17 -19.34 1.05
CA PRO A 10 -27.82 -20.41 0.29
C PRO A 10 -29.05 -20.00 -0.53
N ALA A 11 -29.42 -18.71 -0.63
CA ALA A 11 -30.58 -18.30 -1.43
C ALA A 11 -30.43 -18.74 -2.91
N SER A 12 -29.21 -18.68 -3.41
CA SER A 12 -28.78 -19.25 -4.70
C SER A 12 -28.96 -20.77 -4.79
N ALA A 13 -28.71 -21.51 -3.71
CA ALA A 13 -28.88 -22.97 -3.65
C ALA A 13 -30.34 -23.40 -3.54
N GLU A 14 -31.19 -22.61 -2.86
CA GLU A 14 -32.64 -22.85 -2.82
C GLU A 14 -33.27 -22.67 -4.21
N ALA A 15 -32.78 -21.73 -5.03
CA ALA A 15 -33.21 -21.55 -6.43
C ALA A 15 -32.86 -22.74 -7.35
N LEU A 16 -31.93 -23.61 -6.92
CA LEU A 16 -31.52 -24.85 -7.56
C LEU A 16 -32.25 -26.09 -7.04
N ALA A 17 -32.97 -25.98 -5.93
CA ALA A 17 -33.67 -27.12 -5.34
C ALA A 17 -34.68 -27.72 -6.33
N GLY A 18 -34.52 -29.01 -6.65
CA GLY A 18 -35.35 -29.73 -7.62
C GLY A 18 -34.87 -29.70 -9.08
N LYS A 19 -33.67 -29.16 -9.36
CA LYS A 19 -33.04 -29.16 -10.69
C LYS A 19 -31.73 -29.98 -10.67
N PRO A 20 -31.79 -31.31 -10.79
CA PRO A 20 -30.64 -32.19 -10.57
C PRO A 20 -29.51 -32.05 -11.60
N ASP A 21 -29.79 -31.51 -12.79
CA ASP A 21 -28.81 -31.31 -13.86
C ASP A 21 -28.32 -29.86 -13.98
N ALA A 22 -28.85 -28.93 -13.18
CA ALA A 22 -28.45 -27.53 -13.21
C ALA A 22 -27.13 -27.35 -12.47
N LYS A 23 -26.10 -26.82 -13.14
CA LYS A 23 -24.87 -26.47 -12.44
C LYS A 23 -25.14 -25.32 -11.47
N PRO A 24 -24.52 -25.31 -10.28
CA PRO A 24 -24.68 -24.23 -9.32
C PRO A 24 -24.44 -22.85 -9.93
N THR A 25 -23.47 -22.78 -10.85
CA THR A 25 -23.06 -21.56 -11.57
C THR A 25 -24.06 -21.06 -12.63
N GLU A 26 -24.95 -21.91 -13.16
CA GLU A 26 -25.89 -21.53 -14.21
C GLU A 26 -27.13 -20.77 -13.68
N SER A 27 -27.51 -20.99 -12.41
CA SER A 27 -28.71 -20.38 -11.81
C SER A 27 -28.47 -19.06 -11.09
N ILE A 28 -27.21 -18.65 -10.99
CA ILE A 28 -26.75 -17.52 -10.14
C ILE A 28 -26.35 -16.28 -10.94
N ALA A 29 -26.62 -16.26 -12.25
CA ALA A 29 -26.32 -15.12 -13.10
C ALA A 29 -26.94 -13.81 -12.55
N GLY A 30 -26.13 -12.76 -12.46
CA GLY A 30 -26.54 -11.47 -11.88
C GLY A 30 -26.54 -11.42 -10.34
N THR A 31 -25.94 -12.41 -9.68
CA THR A 31 -25.67 -12.39 -8.23
C THR A 31 -24.20 -12.16 -7.94
N ASP A 32 -23.89 -11.66 -6.75
CA ASP A 32 -22.51 -11.50 -6.26
C ASP A 32 -21.72 -12.81 -6.31
N LEU A 33 -22.39 -13.95 -6.12
CA LEU A 33 -21.75 -15.27 -6.22
C LEU A 33 -21.30 -15.59 -7.65
N ALA A 34 -21.96 -15.08 -8.68
CA ALA A 34 -21.52 -15.30 -10.06
C ALA A 34 -20.40 -14.36 -10.48
N GLU A 35 -20.37 -13.15 -9.91
CA GLU A 35 -19.40 -12.12 -10.27
C GLU A 35 -18.06 -12.31 -9.53
N PHE A 36 -18.11 -12.66 -8.24
CA PHE A 36 -16.95 -12.61 -7.34
C PHE A 36 -16.48 -14.00 -6.86
N HIS A 37 -16.97 -15.08 -7.46
CA HIS A 37 -16.48 -16.44 -7.23
C HIS A 37 -15.90 -17.05 -8.51
N PRO A 38 -14.70 -17.64 -8.47
CA PRO A 38 -13.78 -17.72 -7.32
C PRO A 38 -13.23 -16.35 -6.91
N THR A 39 -12.86 -16.19 -5.63
CA THR A 39 -12.19 -14.97 -5.15
C THR A 39 -10.75 -14.92 -5.65
N ASP A 40 -10.17 -13.75 -5.89
CA ASP A 40 -8.79 -13.67 -6.40
C ASP A 40 -7.76 -14.19 -5.38
N VAL A 41 -7.76 -13.63 -4.16
CA VAL A 41 -6.73 -13.93 -3.15
C VAL A 41 -7.35 -14.20 -1.78
N LEU A 42 -6.93 -15.28 -1.13
CA LEU A 42 -7.16 -15.51 0.30
C LEU A 42 -5.88 -15.20 1.09
N GLU A 43 -5.95 -14.14 1.89
CA GLU A 43 -4.92 -13.78 2.89
C GLU A 43 -5.26 -14.46 4.23
N CYS A 44 -4.31 -15.20 4.82
CA CYS A 44 -4.48 -15.74 6.18
C CYS A 44 -3.19 -16.24 6.82
N GLY A 45 -3.24 -16.42 8.14
CA GLY A 45 -2.15 -16.99 8.93
C GLY A 45 -1.89 -18.46 8.58
N LYS A 46 -0.61 -18.83 8.49
CA LYS A 46 -0.20 -20.22 8.19
C LYS A 46 -0.68 -21.26 9.21
N ASP A 47 -1.10 -20.83 10.41
CA ASP A 47 -1.55 -21.70 11.49
C ASP A 47 -2.94 -22.31 11.25
N ILE A 48 -3.76 -21.71 10.37
CA ILE A 48 -5.13 -22.17 10.09
C ILE A 48 -5.31 -22.85 8.74
N ILE A 49 -4.23 -23.24 8.05
CA ILE A 49 -4.27 -23.91 6.75
C ILE A 49 -5.23 -25.11 6.75
N PHE A 50 -5.07 -26.05 7.69
CA PHE A 50 -5.92 -27.25 7.74
C PHE A 50 -7.31 -27.00 8.32
N PHE A 51 -7.43 -26.06 9.25
CA PHE A 51 -8.69 -25.81 9.97
C PHE A 51 -9.65 -24.91 9.19
N TRP A 52 -9.12 -24.10 8.27
CA TRP A 52 -9.90 -23.11 7.52
C TRP A 52 -9.75 -23.29 6.01
N ILE A 53 -8.55 -23.10 5.46
CA ILE A 53 -8.29 -23.10 4.01
C ILE A 53 -8.73 -24.42 3.36
N ALA A 54 -8.22 -25.55 3.88
CA ALA A 54 -8.56 -26.87 3.37
C ALA A 54 -10.07 -27.15 3.44
N ARG A 55 -10.75 -26.67 4.48
CA ARG A 55 -12.21 -26.83 4.60
C ARG A 55 -12.96 -25.99 3.57
N MET A 56 -12.49 -24.79 3.24
CA MET A 56 -13.10 -23.98 2.18
C MET A 56 -12.94 -24.64 0.81
N ILE A 57 -11.75 -25.20 0.53
CA ILE A 57 -11.50 -25.96 -0.72
C ILE A 57 -12.45 -27.16 -0.81
N LEU A 58 -12.54 -27.97 0.24
CA LEU A 58 -13.42 -29.15 0.26
C LEU A 58 -14.89 -28.76 0.06
N MET A 59 -15.37 -27.73 0.76
CA MET A 59 -16.76 -27.31 0.68
C MET A 59 -17.10 -26.67 -0.67
N SER A 60 -16.22 -25.83 -1.22
CA SER A 60 -16.40 -25.22 -2.54
C SER A 60 -16.40 -26.30 -3.62
N GLY A 61 -15.42 -27.21 -3.59
CA GLY A 61 -15.36 -28.32 -4.53
C GLY A 61 -16.57 -29.26 -4.43
N PHE A 62 -17.16 -29.44 -3.25
CA PHE A 62 -18.35 -30.26 -3.08
C PHE A 62 -19.65 -29.56 -3.50
N LEU A 63 -19.82 -28.28 -3.17
CA LEU A 63 -21.10 -27.55 -3.36
C LEU A 63 -21.17 -26.78 -4.67
N LEU A 64 -20.04 -26.25 -5.13
CA LEU A 64 -19.94 -25.37 -6.29
C LEU A 64 -19.14 -26.02 -7.44
N GLU A 65 -18.47 -27.13 -7.17
CA GLU A 65 -17.58 -27.83 -8.13
C GLU A 65 -16.46 -26.93 -8.67
N ASP A 66 -16.07 -25.92 -7.89
CA ASP A 66 -15.03 -24.94 -8.23
C ASP A 66 -14.12 -24.64 -7.04
N VAL A 67 -12.94 -24.08 -7.33
CA VAL A 67 -12.02 -23.60 -6.30
C VAL A 67 -12.60 -22.38 -5.58
N PRO A 68 -12.34 -22.21 -4.28
CA PRO A 68 -12.84 -21.06 -3.53
C PRO A 68 -12.07 -19.75 -3.82
N PHE A 69 -10.82 -19.86 -4.25
CA PHE A 69 -9.92 -18.74 -4.53
C PHE A 69 -8.84 -19.15 -5.54
N ALA A 70 -8.30 -18.19 -6.29
CA ALA A 70 -7.21 -18.41 -7.24
C ALA A 70 -5.85 -18.53 -6.54
N ASP A 71 -5.54 -17.59 -5.64
CA ASP A 71 -4.28 -17.53 -4.89
C ASP A 71 -4.49 -17.58 -3.37
N VAL A 72 -3.50 -18.10 -2.66
CA VAL A 72 -3.44 -18.10 -1.18
C VAL A 72 -2.17 -17.40 -0.73
N TYR A 73 -2.33 -16.26 -0.08
CA TYR A 73 -1.25 -15.57 0.61
C TYR A 73 -1.20 -16.01 2.07
N LEU A 74 -0.09 -16.66 2.45
CA LEU A 74 0.13 -17.10 3.83
C LEU A 74 1.08 -16.15 4.53
N HIS A 75 0.61 -15.43 5.55
CA HIS A 75 1.50 -14.70 6.44
C HIS A 75 1.93 -15.58 7.63
N GLY A 76 3.09 -15.26 8.23
CA GLY A 76 3.51 -15.91 9.47
C GLY A 76 2.87 -15.28 10.71
N MET A 77 3.31 -15.73 11.88
CA MET A 77 2.82 -15.21 13.15
C MET A 77 3.62 -13.98 13.57
N VAL A 78 2.94 -13.00 14.14
CA VAL A 78 3.61 -11.89 14.83
C VAL A 78 4.06 -12.38 16.21
N LYS A 79 5.33 -12.16 16.52
CA LYS A 79 6.00 -12.51 17.78
C LYS A 79 6.46 -11.25 18.49
N ASP A 80 6.72 -11.36 19.78
CA ASP A 80 7.36 -10.26 20.52
C ASP A 80 8.83 -10.07 20.09
N GLU A 81 9.50 -9.11 20.72
CA GLU A 81 10.90 -8.77 20.44
C GLU A 81 11.87 -9.96 20.63
N ASP A 82 11.59 -10.83 21.60
CA ASP A 82 12.38 -12.03 21.91
C ASP A 82 12.05 -13.22 20.99
N GLY A 83 11.08 -13.09 20.09
CA GLY A 83 10.64 -14.15 19.18
C GLY A 83 9.70 -15.18 19.82
N GLU A 84 9.14 -14.85 20.99
CA GLU A 84 8.16 -15.65 21.68
C GLU A 84 6.76 -15.38 21.15
N LYS A 85 5.92 -16.42 21.18
CA LYS A 85 4.50 -16.27 20.84
C LYS A 85 3.84 -15.30 21.83
N MET A 86 3.21 -14.25 21.30
CA MET A 86 2.42 -13.31 22.09
C MET A 86 1.24 -14.02 22.76
N SER A 87 1.06 -13.81 24.06
CA SER A 87 -0.06 -14.36 24.83
C SER A 87 -0.36 -13.55 26.07
N LYS A 88 -1.65 -13.37 26.38
CA LYS A 88 -2.09 -12.62 27.57
C LYS A 88 -1.47 -13.15 28.87
N SER A 89 -1.24 -14.47 28.95
CA SER A 89 -0.61 -15.12 30.11
C SER A 89 0.87 -14.79 30.31
N LYS A 90 1.60 -14.47 29.23
CA LYS A 90 3.01 -14.07 29.28
C LYS A 90 3.18 -12.56 29.49
N GLY A 91 2.12 -11.77 29.30
CA GLY A 91 2.15 -10.31 29.43
C GLY A 91 2.91 -9.60 28.30
N ASN A 92 3.25 -10.32 27.23
CA ASN A 92 4.01 -9.84 26.07
C ASN A 92 3.09 -9.49 24.87
N VAL A 93 1.83 -9.16 25.12
CA VAL A 93 0.88 -8.79 24.06
C VAL A 93 0.98 -7.29 23.83
N LEU A 94 1.30 -6.90 22.61
CA LEU A 94 1.10 -5.54 22.14
C LEU A 94 -0.34 -5.41 21.66
N ASP A 95 -1.14 -4.60 22.34
CA ASP A 95 -2.49 -4.28 21.88
C ASP A 95 -2.38 -3.28 20.71
N PRO A 96 -2.91 -3.60 19.52
CA PRO A 96 -2.87 -2.68 18.40
C PRO A 96 -3.48 -1.31 18.70
N ALA A 97 -4.50 -1.22 19.57
CA ALA A 97 -5.13 0.05 19.91
C ALA A 97 -4.17 0.96 20.69
N ASP A 98 -3.50 0.41 21.72
CA ASP A 98 -2.53 1.15 22.53
C ASP A 98 -1.36 1.64 21.65
N VAL A 99 -0.86 0.78 20.78
CA VAL A 99 0.21 1.11 19.83
C VAL A 99 -0.22 2.20 18.82
N ILE A 100 -1.47 2.16 18.35
CA ILE A 100 -2.01 3.20 17.46
C ILE A 100 -2.10 4.54 18.19
N ASP A 101 -2.53 4.55 19.45
CA ASP A 101 -2.63 5.77 20.24
C ASP A 101 -1.25 6.40 20.48
N ASP A 102 -0.22 5.59 20.71
CA ASP A 102 1.15 6.06 20.98
C ASP A 102 1.95 6.42 19.71
N TYR A 103 1.79 5.65 18.63
CA TYR A 103 2.66 5.78 17.44
C TYR A 103 1.93 6.09 16.14
N GLY A 104 0.62 5.90 16.07
CA GLY A 104 -0.20 6.08 14.89
C GLY A 104 -0.39 4.80 14.06
N ALA A 105 -1.55 4.69 13.41
CA ALA A 105 -1.92 3.52 12.62
C ALA A 105 -0.97 3.25 11.44
N ASP A 106 -0.50 4.28 10.76
CA ASP A 106 0.39 4.11 9.62
C ASP A 106 1.78 3.59 10.02
N ALA A 107 2.28 4.00 11.19
CA ALA A 107 3.54 3.47 11.72
C ALA A 107 3.43 1.97 12.04
N LEU A 108 2.32 1.56 12.66
CA LEU A 108 2.04 0.15 12.94
C LEU A 108 1.88 -0.65 11.64
N ARG A 109 1.08 -0.17 10.68
CA ARG A 109 0.87 -0.83 9.38
C ARG A 109 2.20 -1.05 8.65
N PHE A 110 2.99 0.01 8.51
CA PHE A 110 4.27 -0.06 7.83
C PHE A 110 5.25 -1.00 8.56
N GLY A 111 5.29 -0.93 9.89
CA GLY A 111 6.15 -1.79 10.72
C GLY A 111 5.81 -3.28 10.70
N LEU A 112 4.55 -3.63 10.45
CA LEU A 112 4.12 -5.02 10.27
C LEU A 112 4.55 -5.59 8.90
N VAL A 113 4.60 -4.74 7.87
CA VAL A 113 4.90 -5.16 6.49
C VAL A 113 6.40 -5.22 6.22
N VAL A 114 7.15 -4.19 6.63
CA VAL A 114 8.60 -4.12 6.36
C VAL A 114 9.36 -5.25 7.06
N GLY A 115 10.23 -5.93 6.32
CA GLY A 115 11.00 -7.06 6.82
C GLY A 115 10.19 -8.35 7.06
N THR A 116 8.92 -8.40 6.63
CA THR A 116 8.05 -9.58 6.82
C THR A 116 7.84 -10.31 5.49
N THR A 117 8.68 -11.29 5.19
CA THR A 117 8.49 -12.17 4.03
C THR A 117 7.28 -13.09 4.22
N PRO A 118 6.47 -13.36 3.17
CA PRO A 118 5.34 -14.29 3.26
C PRO A 118 5.73 -15.64 3.89
N GLY A 119 4.88 -16.13 4.79
CA GLY A 119 5.03 -17.41 5.50
C GLY A 119 5.99 -17.39 6.69
N ASN A 120 6.87 -16.39 6.79
CA ASN A 120 7.81 -16.26 7.90
C ASN A 120 7.19 -15.50 9.07
N ASP A 121 7.50 -15.96 10.28
CA ASP A 121 7.11 -15.22 11.49
C ASP A 121 7.96 -13.95 11.57
N SER A 122 7.37 -12.86 12.07
CA SER A 122 8.07 -11.60 12.27
C SER A 122 8.04 -11.21 13.75
N ASN A 123 9.17 -10.71 14.23
CA ASN A 123 9.26 -10.10 15.55
C ASN A 123 8.84 -8.63 15.41
N ILE A 124 8.00 -8.16 16.32
CA ILE A 124 7.64 -6.76 16.43
C ILE A 124 8.04 -6.23 17.80
N SER A 125 8.65 -5.04 17.80
CA SER A 125 9.02 -4.30 19.00
C SER A 125 8.48 -2.88 18.89
N GLU A 126 8.25 -2.24 20.03
CA GLU A 126 7.88 -0.83 20.06
C GLU A 126 8.95 0.05 19.39
N GLU A 127 10.23 -0.29 19.54
CA GLU A 127 11.33 0.40 18.87
C GLU A 127 11.19 0.37 17.34
N LYS A 128 10.83 -0.80 16.77
CA LYS A 128 10.58 -0.93 15.33
C LYS A 128 9.44 -0.02 14.89
N ILE A 129 8.34 0.02 15.64
CA ILE A 129 7.18 0.86 15.32
C ILE A 129 7.52 2.35 15.47
N GLU A 130 8.27 2.72 16.50
CA GLU A 130 8.73 4.09 16.71
C GLU A 130 9.59 4.57 15.53
N SER A 131 10.42 3.70 14.96
CA SER A 131 11.23 4.03 13.78
C SER A 131 10.35 4.44 12.59
N PHE A 132 9.20 3.78 12.39
CA PHE A 132 8.26 4.13 11.33
C PHE A 132 7.38 5.33 11.66
N ARG A 133 7.18 5.67 12.95
CA ARG A 133 6.65 6.98 13.33
C ARG A 133 7.63 8.11 12.94
N ARG A 134 8.94 7.88 13.04
CA ARG A 134 9.95 8.84 12.55
C ARG A 134 9.92 8.96 11.04
N PHE A 135 9.70 7.85 10.32
CA PHE A 135 9.47 7.88 8.87
C PHE A 135 8.22 8.67 8.48
N ALA A 136 7.08 8.45 9.15
CA ALA A 136 5.88 9.27 8.98
C ALA A 136 6.17 10.77 9.13
N ASN A 137 6.94 11.15 10.15
CA ASN A 137 7.37 12.54 10.35
C ASN A 137 8.30 13.04 9.25
N LYS A 138 9.19 12.20 8.70
CA LYS A 138 10.06 12.56 7.57
C LYS A 138 9.22 12.85 6.33
N ILE A 139 8.22 12.01 6.03
CA ILE A 139 7.24 12.24 4.94
C ILE A 139 6.50 13.56 5.13
N TRP A 140 5.99 13.80 6.34
CA TRP A 140 5.29 15.04 6.67
C TRP A 140 6.16 16.28 6.46
N ASN A 141 7.41 16.26 6.92
CA ASN A 141 8.33 17.39 6.79
C ASN A 141 8.75 17.64 5.34
N ALA A 142 9.05 16.58 4.58
CA ALA A 142 9.33 16.68 3.16
C ALA A 142 8.13 17.28 2.40
N SER A 143 6.92 16.80 2.70
CA SER A 143 5.69 17.30 2.07
C SER A 143 5.46 18.78 2.38
N LYS A 144 5.66 19.20 3.63
CA LYS A 144 5.62 20.63 3.99
C LYS A 144 6.64 21.46 3.22
N PHE A 145 7.85 20.94 3.02
CA PHE A 145 8.86 21.64 2.23
C PHE A 145 8.38 21.87 0.81
N VAL A 146 7.83 20.85 0.16
CA VAL A 146 7.25 20.99 -1.19
C VAL A 146 6.12 22.01 -1.20
N LEU A 147 5.15 21.87 -0.29
CA LEU A 147 3.99 22.79 -0.18
C LEU A 147 4.36 24.25 0.10
N MET A 148 5.45 24.50 0.84
CA MET A 148 5.94 25.86 1.04
C MET A 148 6.52 26.49 -0.24
N ASN A 149 6.92 25.66 -1.19
CA ASN A 149 7.52 26.07 -2.46
C ASN A 149 6.56 25.97 -3.65
N THR A 150 5.41 25.32 -3.49
CA THR A 150 4.31 25.28 -4.47
C THR A 150 3.13 26.09 -3.93
N SER A 151 2.88 27.26 -4.51
CA SER A 151 1.75 28.14 -4.12
C SER A 151 0.39 27.48 -4.36
N GLU A 152 -0.68 28.03 -3.77
CA GLU A 152 -2.06 27.59 -4.04
C GLU A 152 -2.43 27.67 -5.54
N ASP A 153 -1.89 28.66 -6.26
CA ASP A 153 -2.08 28.83 -7.70
C ASP A 153 -1.04 28.05 -8.54
N TYR A 154 -0.31 27.11 -7.94
CA TYR A 154 0.67 26.30 -8.67
C TYR A 154 -0.05 25.38 -9.66
N GLU A 155 0.22 25.60 -10.95
CA GLU A 155 -0.22 24.74 -12.03
C GLU A 155 0.87 23.69 -12.25
N HIS A 156 0.53 22.41 -12.07
CA HIS A 156 1.45 21.29 -12.26
C HIS A 156 1.64 20.99 -13.76
N GLU A 157 2.25 21.94 -14.45
CA GLU A 157 2.62 21.84 -15.87
C GLU A 157 4.10 21.47 -16.01
N THR A 158 4.42 20.62 -16.99
CA THR A 158 5.80 20.24 -17.27
C THR A 158 6.58 21.45 -17.82
N PRO A 159 7.69 21.86 -17.19
CA PRO A 159 8.48 23.00 -17.64
C PRO A 159 9.13 22.74 -19.01
N GLU A 160 9.38 23.82 -19.78
CA GLU A 160 10.05 23.72 -21.09
C GLU A 160 11.48 23.16 -20.98
N HIS A 161 12.16 23.45 -19.86
CA HIS A 161 13.49 22.97 -19.56
C HIS A 161 13.51 22.31 -18.18
N ILE A 162 14.05 21.11 -18.12
CA ILE A 162 14.35 20.40 -16.87
C ILE A 162 15.85 20.07 -16.93
N PRO A 163 16.66 20.61 -15.98
CA PRO A 163 18.08 20.27 -15.85
C PRO A 163 18.32 18.76 -15.83
N ASP A 164 19.45 18.31 -16.36
CA ASP A 164 19.76 16.87 -16.50
C ASP A 164 19.76 16.13 -15.15
N GLU A 165 20.18 16.81 -14.07
CA GLU A 165 20.14 16.28 -12.70
C GLU A 165 18.71 16.01 -12.24
N TYR A 166 17.79 16.95 -12.46
CA TYR A 166 16.38 16.79 -12.11
C TYR A 166 15.67 15.74 -12.95
N ARG A 167 16.04 15.62 -14.23
CA ARG A 167 15.56 14.55 -15.10
C ARG A 167 16.00 13.19 -14.57
N ALA A 168 17.25 13.05 -14.12
CA ALA A 168 17.72 11.81 -13.51
C ALA A 168 16.93 11.42 -12.24
N TYR A 169 16.55 12.39 -11.40
CA TYR A 169 15.70 12.11 -10.23
C TYR A 169 14.28 11.68 -10.60
N LEU A 170 13.69 12.30 -11.64
CA LEU A 170 12.38 11.90 -12.16
C LEU A 170 12.42 10.48 -12.76
N ASP A 171 13.46 10.18 -13.55
CA ASP A 171 13.67 8.85 -14.12
C ASP A 171 13.83 7.79 -13.02
N GLN A 172 14.60 8.10 -11.97
CA GLN A 172 14.77 7.21 -10.82
C GLN A 172 13.46 7.00 -10.05
N ASN A 173 12.63 8.04 -9.91
CA ASN A 173 11.32 7.95 -9.29
C ASN A 173 10.38 7.02 -10.09
N ASN A 174 10.40 7.12 -11.42
CA ASN A 174 9.64 6.24 -12.31
C ASN A 174 10.11 4.78 -12.20
N GLU A 175 11.42 4.55 -12.15
CA GLU A 175 11.98 3.20 -11.93
C GLU A 175 11.53 2.62 -10.58
N VAL A 176 11.48 3.44 -9.52
CA VAL A 176 10.96 3.02 -8.22
C VAL A 176 9.49 2.67 -8.28
N ALA A 177 8.67 3.47 -8.98
CA ALA A 177 7.25 3.18 -9.19
C ALA A 177 7.04 1.83 -9.88
N ASP A 178 7.80 1.55 -10.95
CA ASP A 178 7.74 0.27 -11.66
C ASP A 178 8.14 -0.92 -10.77
N GLN A 179 9.22 -0.78 -9.99
CA GLN A 179 9.70 -1.82 -9.08
C GLN A 179 8.71 -2.10 -7.94
N VAL A 180 8.13 -1.05 -7.36
CA VAL A 180 7.11 -1.17 -6.31
C VAL A 180 5.86 -1.85 -6.86
N THR A 181 5.44 -1.49 -8.07
CA THR A 181 4.33 -2.15 -8.78
C THR A 181 4.61 -3.63 -8.99
N GLU A 182 5.79 -3.97 -9.52
CA GLU A 182 6.19 -5.38 -9.72
C GLU A 182 6.19 -6.18 -8.42
N HIS A 183 6.66 -5.58 -7.32
CA HIS A 183 6.64 -6.22 -6.00
C HIS A 183 5.21 -6.45 -5.50
N ILE A 184 4.31 -5.48 -5.64
CA ILE A 184 2.91 -5.62 -5.22
C ILE A 184 2.20 -6.72 -6.03
N GLU A 185 2.36 -6.74 -7.35
CA GLU A 185 1.80 -7.76 -8.24
C GLU A 185 2.28 -9.17 -7.91
N LYS A 186 3.48 -9.29 -7.31
CA LYS A 186 4.05 -10.57 -6.86
C LYS A 186 3.78 -10.89 -5.39
N PHE A 187 2.92 -10.12 -4.71
CA PHE A 187 2.65 -10.21 -3.27
C PHE A 187 3.90 -10.01 -2.39
N GLN A 188 4.92 -9.31 -2.89
CA GLN A 188 6.16 -8.98 -2.19
C GLN A 188 6.05 -7.64 -1.47
N PHE A 189 5.01 -7.47 -0.65
CA PHE A 189 4.69 -6.21 0.03
C PHE A 189 5.83 -5.67 0.90
N ASN A 190 6.63 -6.57 1.51
CA ASN A 190 7.79 -6.17 2.29
C ASN A 190 8.86 -5.47 1.43
N LEU A 191 9.13 -5.99 0.23
CA LEU A 191 10.13 -5.41 -0.68
C LEU A 191 9.63 -4.09 -1.26
N ALA A 192 8.33 -4.00 -1.57
CA ALA A 192 7.70 -2.74 -1.97
C ALA A 192 7.86 -1.65 -0.88
N ALA A 193 7.54 -1.98 0.37
CA ALA A 193 7.66 -1.04 1.48
C ALA A 193 9.11 -0.66 1.79
N GLU A 194 10.06 -1.61 1.73
CA GLU A 194 11.49 -1.36 1.89
C GLU A 194 12.01 -0.41 0.80
N LYS A 195 11.65 -0.65 -0.46
CA LYS A 195 12.03 0.21 -1.59
C LYS A 195 11.51 1.63 -1.43
N LEU A 196 10.25 1.79 -1.02
CA LEU A 196 9.65 3.10 -0.76
C LEU A 196 10.33 3.83 0.40
N TYR A 197 10.64 3.11 1.48
CA TYR A 197 11.37 3.68 2.60
C TYR A 197 12.75 4.19 2.18
N GLU A 198 13.52 3.36 1.47
CA GLU A 198 14.86 3.71 1.02
C GLU A 198 14.86 4.91 0.08
N PHE A 199 14.02 4.89 -0.96
CA PHE A 199 13.95 5.98 -1.92
C PHE A 199 13.46 7.28 -1.28
N PHE A 200 12.36 7.25 -0.53
CA PHE A 200 11.81 8.46 0.05
C PHE A 200 12.77 9.10 1.05
N TRP A 201 13.39 8.28 1.91
CA TRP A 201 14.28 8.80 2.94
C TRP A 201 15.60 9.29 2.35
N HIS A 202 16.30 8.41 1.63
CA HIS A 202 17.70 8.65 1.27
C HIS A 202 17.86 9.36 -0.06
N THR A 203 16.94 9.17 -1.02
CA THR A 203 17.01 9.88 -2.29
C THR A 203 16.18 11.14 -2.23
N PHE A 204 14.86 11.04 -2.07
CA PHE A 204 14.00 12.23 -2.15
C PHE A 204 14.33 13.25 -1.05
N ALA A 205 14.35 12.82 0.21
CA ALA A 205 14.45 13.77 1.31
C ALA A 205 15.87 14.18 1.70
N ASP A 206 16.89 13.34 1.47
CA ASP A 206 18.28 13.66 1.79
C ASP A 206 19.06 14.22 0.57
N GLU A 207 18.69 13.87 -0.66
CA GLU A 207 19.40 14.31 -1.88
C GLU A 207 18.58 15.31 -2.71
N VAL A 208 17.39 14.93 -3.21
CA VAL A 208 16.59 15.77 -4.14
C VAL A 208 16.17 17.10 -3.49
N ILE A 209 15.66 17.05 -2.26
CA ILE A 209 15.30 18.26 -1.52
C ILE A 209 16.50 19.18 -1.31
N GLU A 210 17.70 18.64 -1.08
CA GLU A 210 18.89 19.47 -0.89
C GLU A 210 19.39 20.06 -2.21
N ALA A 211 19.39 19.28 -3.30
CA ALA A 211 19.80 19.72 -4.63
C ALA A 211 18.96 20.89 -5.16
N THR A 212 17.67 20.93 -4.80
CA THR A 212 16.74 21.97 -5.27
C THR A 212 16.81 23.29 -4.50
N LYS A 213 17.48 23.34 -3.34
CA LYS A 213 17.44 24.55 -2.48
C LYS A 213 18.07 25.77 -3.11
N ASP A 214 19.18 25.61 -3.83
CA ASP A 214 19.87 26.74 -4.45
C ASP A 214 18.97 27.39 -5.52
N ASP A 215 18.31 26.58 -6.35
CA ASP A 215 17.37 27.07 -7.38
C ASP A 215 16.07 27.63 -6.81
N LEU A 216 15.70 27.27 -5.58
CA LEU A 216 14.51 27.78 -4.91
C LEU A 216 14.75 29.10 -4.14
N TYR A 217 15.95 29.29 -3.58
CA TYR A 217 16.21 30.36 -2.61
C TYR A 217 17.36 31.30 -2.95
N SER A 218 18.18 31.01 -3.97
CA SER A 218 19.24 31.93 -4.38
C SER A 218 18.66 33.20 -5.00
N ASP A 219 19.20 34.36 -4.63
CA ASP A 219 18.79 35.66 -5.20
C ASP A 219 19.06 35.76 -6.71
N ASP A 220 19.99 34.94 -7.23
CA ASP A 220 20.41 34.90 -8.63
C ASP A 220 19.85 33.68 -9.41
N ALA A 221 18.89 32.94 -8.84
CA ALA A 221 18.31 31.76 -9.48
C ALA A 221 17.59 32.12 -10.80
N ASP A 222 17.79 31.31 -11.84
CA ASP A 222 17.02 31.44 -13.08
C ASP A 222 15.57 31.01 -12.82
N PRO A 223 14.56 31.83 -13.18
CA PRO A 223 13.16 31.46 -13.02
C PRO A 223 12.80 30.10 -13.63
N ALA A 224 13.45 29.69 -14.74
CA ALA A 224 13.22 28.40 -15.36
C ALA A 224 13.72 27.24 -14.47
N ASP A 225 14.86 27.41 -13.81
CA ASP A 225 15.41 26.39 -12.90
C ASP A 225 14.59 26.32 -11.61
N THR A 226 14.09 27.45 -11.09
CA THR A 226 13.14 27.47 -9.97
C THR A 226 11.85 26.72 -10.30
N GLU A 227 11.33 26.89 -11.52
CA GLU A 227 10.12 26.18 -11.98
C GLU A 227 10.38 24.68 -12.12
N ALA A 228 11.51 24.29 -12.70
CA ALA A 228 11.96 22.90 -12.80
C ALA A 228 12.11 22.24 -11.43
N ALA A 229 12.71 22.94 -10.45
CA ALA A 229 12.86 22.44 -9.09
C ALA A 229 11.49 22.19 -8.41
N ARG A 230 10.54 23.13 -8.55
CA ARG A 230 9.17 22.96 -8.02
C ARG A 230 8.45 21.79 -8.66
N TYR A 231 8.53 21.67 -9.98
CA TYR A 231 7.94 20.54 -10.72
C TYR A 231 8.52 19.21 -10.25
N THR A 232 9.85 19.08 -10.19
CA THR A 232 10.52 17.85 -9.75
C THR A 232 10.13 17.45 -8.33
N LEU A 233 10.10 18.40 -7.39
CA LEU A 233 9.67 18.13 -6.02
C LEU A 233 8.21 17.68 -5.94
N TYR A 234 7.33 18.38 -6.66
CA TYR A 234 5.90 18.09 -6.67
C TYR A 234 5.62 16.72 -7.28
N GLU A 235 6.19 16.43 -8.45
CA GLU A 235 5.95 15.19 -9.18
C GLU A 235 6.43 13.97 -8.39
N ILE A 236 7.66 14.03 -7.84
CA ILE A 236 8.19 12.95 -7.01
C ILE A 236 7.32 12.76 -5.76
N LEU A 237 6.92 13.84 -5.09
CA LEU A 237 6.06 13.73 -3.90
C LEU A 237 4.70 13.10 -4.25
N SER A 238 4.04 13.57 -5.30
CA SER A 238 2.72 13.09 -5.75
C SER A 238 2.74 11.58 -6.04
N VAL A 239 3.74 11.12 -6.80
CA VAL A 239 3.94 9.69 -7.09
C VAL A 239 4.19 8.90 -5.81
N ASN A 240 5.08 9.37 -4.93
CA ASN A 240 5.40 8.66 -3.71
C ASN A 240 4.24 8.59 -2.71
N LEU A 241 3.42 9.65 -2.58
CA LEU A 241 2.22 9.58 -1.74
C LEU A 241 1.26 8.51 -2.26
N THR A 242 1.10 8.40 -3.58
CA THR A 242 0.25 7.37 -4.20
C THR A 242 0.80 5.96 -3.94
N LEU A 243 2.09 5.74 -4.14
CA LEU A 243 2.73 4.44 -3.88
C LEU A 243 2.73 4.05 -2.40
N LEU A 244 2.85 5.03 -1.49
CA LEU A 244 2.81 4.81 -0.04
C LEU A 244 1.38 4.55 0.48
N HIS A 245 0.34 4.96 -0.24
CA HIS A 245 -1.04 4.93 0.24
C HIS A 245 -1.54 3.54 0.71
N PRO A 246 -1.24 2.42 0.02
CA PRO A 246 -1.61 1.08 0.52
C PRO A 246 -1.02 0.77 1.90
N PHE A 247 0.13 1.35 2.23
CA PHE A 247 0.87 1.09 3.47
C PHE A 247 0.52 2.12 4.56
N MET A 248 0.46 3.41 4.22
CA MET A 248 0.27 4.55 5.13
C MET A 248 -0.92 5.43 4.72
N PRO A 249 -2.16 4.91 4.72
CA PRO A 249 -3.30 5.58 4.10
C PRO A 249 -3.70 6.89 4.79
N HIS A 250 -3.55 7.03 6.11
CA HIS A 250 -4.07 8.20 6.81
C HIS A 250 -3.20 9.43 6.56
N LEU A 251 -1.88 9.27 6.69
CA LEU A 251 -0.89 10.31 6.45
C LEU A 251 -0.91 10.75 4.99
N THR A 252 -0.88 9.80 4.06
CA THR A 252 -0.85 10.10 2.62
C THR A 252 -2.12 10.79 2.17
N GLU A 253 -3.30 10.41 2.66
CA GLU A 253 -4.57 11.07 2.33
C GLU A 253 -4.61 12.53 2.85
N VAL A 254 -4.12 12.77 4.07
CA VAL A 254 -4.04 14.13 4.62
C VAL A 254 -3.10 15.00 3.78
N LEU A 255 -1.92 14.49 3.43
CA LEU A 255 -0.93 15.24 2.66
C LEU A 255 -1.39 15.47 1.21
N TRP A 256 -2.02 14.47 0.60
CA TRP A 256 -2.57 14.54 -0.75
C TRP A 256 -3.58 15.68 -0.88
N LYS A 257 -4.48 15.81 0.11
CA LYS A 257 -5.49 16.87 0.14
C LYS A 257 -4.90 18.29 0.16
N GLU A 258 -3.69 18.45 0.68
CA GLU A 258 -3.01 19.74 0.73
C GLU A 258 -2.24 20.05 -0.57
N LEU A 259 -2.00 19.05 -1.44
CA LEU A 259 -1.31 19.29 -2.72
C LEU A 259 -2.16 20.16 -3.65
N PRO A 260 -1.59 21.23 -4.24
CA PRO A 260 -2.26 22.00 -5.29
C PRO A 260 -2.55 21.06 -6.47
N THR A 261 -3.69 21.19 -7.13
CA THR A 261 -4.17 20.37 -8.28
C THR A 261 -4.88 19.05 -7.97
N THR A 262 -4.99 18.62 -6.71
CA THR A 262 -5.76 17.40 -6.37
C THR A 262 -7.24 17.71 -6.13
N ASP A 263 -8.14 17.01 -6.84
CA ASP A 263 -9.61 17.23 -6.76
C ASP A 263 -10.37 16.03 -6.18
N ARG A 264 -9.70 14.88 -6.06
CA ARG A 264 -10.26 13.61 -5.59
C ARG A 264 -9.42 13.06 -4.44
N MET A 265 -10.08 12.23 -3.63
CA MET A 265 -9.41 11.44 -2.58
C MET A 265 -8.33 10.54 -3.19
N LEU A 266 -7.21 10.37 -2.49
CA LEU A 266 -6.11 9.55 -2.97
C LEU A 266 -6.54 8.08 -3.12
N CYS A 267 -7.40 7.61 -2.23
CA CYS A 267 -7.91 6.23 -2.28
C CYS A 267 -8.70 5.85 -3.54
N VAL A 268 -9.11 6.84 -4.37
CA VAL A 268 -9.80 6.62 -5.65
C VAL A 268 -9.02 7.16 -6.85
N SER A 269 -7.76 7.57 -6.63
CA SER A 269 -6.85 7.99 -7.69
C SER A 269 -6.28 6.78 -8.44
N ASP A 270 -5.82 7.03 -9.68
CA ASP A 270 -5.15 6.00 -10.46
C ASP A 270 -3.79 5.64 -9.83
N TRP A 271 -3.41 4.36 -9.93
CA TRP A 271 -2.05 3.95 -9.64
C TRP A 271 -1.07 4.64 -10.60
N PRO A 272 0.12 5.10 -10.15
CA PRO A 272 1.08 5.75 -11.03
C PRO A 272 1.52 4.78 -12.13
N SER A 273 1.59 5.28 -13.35
CA SER A 273 2.03 4.52 -14.52
C SER A 273 3.14 5.29 -15.22
N SER A 274 4.23 4.60 -15.51
CA SER A 274 5.38 5.11 -16.26
C SER A 274 5.02 5.54 -17.70
N ASP A 275 3.84 5.16 -18.21
CA ASP A 275 3.36 5.57 -19.54
C ASP A 275 2.74 6.98 -19.58
N LYS A 276 2.70 7.73 -18.46
CA LYS A 276 2.07 9.06 -18.38
C LYS A 276 3.03 10.27 -18.27
N SER A 277 4.35 10.08 -18.34
CA SER A 277 5.33 11.19 -18.31
C SER A 277 5.94 11.49 -19.68
#